data_AF-A0A150QJ11-F1
#
_entry.id   AF-A0A150QJ11-F1
#
_cell.length_a   1.000
_cell.length_b   1.000
_cell.length_c   1.000
_cell.angle_alpha   90.00
_cell.angle_beta   90.00
_cell.angle_gamma   90.00
#
_symmetry.space_group_name_H-M   'P 1'
#
loop_
_entity.id
_entity.type
_entity.pdbx_description
1 polymer ?
#
loop_
_entity_poly.entity_id
_entity_poly.type
_entity_poly.pdbx_seq_one_letter_code
_entity_poly.pdbx_strand_id
1 'polypeptide(L)'
;MSQRSSRSERRHAPQRRRAHPSPAGVPDVAQAPPGPPSLFIVALLGSSLLGCGLGGAASFPAASELPEERRRPDGVAIDPASAPPRPVNEADARDGVVTLRTPLGIGLALDVVAEFFQRVTAEDSEALSELLTRDALAIQTGSGGQGQPPSAGLWWEQRFRRLEYGKLAGEPVYRESELQIFRAEDVLATPQHPAIQPETLDDQDVVIRVPITTARIAADRLLGDEIVVWLRRDGPRFRIYRLLEDFQLQ
;
A
#
# COMPACT_ATOMS: atom_id res chain seq x y z
N MET A 1 37.39 -69.99 9.61
CA MET A 1 36.55 -69.54 10.75
C MET A 1 35.30 -68.89 10.17
N SER A 2 34.17 -69.57 10.32
CA SER A 2 32.86 -69.16 9.80
C SER A 2 32.15 -68.23 10.79
N GLN A 3 31.66 -67.08 10.32
CA GLN A 3 30.59 -66.31 10.98
C GLN A 3 29.68 -65.75 9.89
N ARG A 4 28.56 -66.41 9.60
CA ARG A 4 27.21 -66.25 10.17
C ARG A 4 26.58 -64.87 9.92
N SER A 5 25.84 -64.84 8.82
CA SER A 5 24.60 -64.10 8.54
C SER A 5 23.80 -63.65 9.76
N SER A 6 23.35 -62.38 9.74
CA SER A 6 22.13 -61.95 10.45
C SER A 6 21.35 -60.95 9.61
N ARG A 7 20.36 -61.55 8.97
CA ARG A 7 19.16 -61.07 8.29
C ARG A 7 18.40 -60.04 9.14
N SER A 8 18.20 -58.83 8.61
CA SER A 8 17.28 -57.82 9.14
C SER A 8 16.05 -57.77 8.23
N GLU A 9 15.02 -58.54 8.60
CA GLU A 9 13.66 -58.42 8.07
C GLU A 9 12.95 -57.27 8.80
N ARG A 10 12.71 -56.14 8.12
CA ARG A 10 11.67 -55.19 8.54
C ARG A 10 10.45 -55.35 7.65
N ARG A 11 9.40 -55.90 8.26
CA ARG A 11 8.10 -56.16 7.69
C ARG A 11 7.39 -54.87 7.32
N HIS A 12 6.82 -54.86 6.11
CA HIS A 12 5.79 -53.93 5.66
C HIS A 12 4.57 -53.97 6.59
N ALA A 13 4.09 -52.79 6.98
CA ALA A 13 2.75 -52.60 7.52
C ALA A 13 1.83 -52.07 6.40
N PRO A 14 0.63 -52.62 6.20
CA PRO A 14 -0.34 -52.08 5.25
C PRO A 14 -1.17 -50.97 5.92
N GLN A 15 -1.01 -49.73 5.48
CA GLN A 15 -1.84 -48.62 5.94
C GLN A 15 -3.17 -48.63 5.17
N ARG A 16 -4.22 -49.11 5.86
CA ARG A 16 -5.61 -49.14 5.37
C ARG A 16 -6.12 -47.71 5.12
N ARG A 17 -6.58 -47.48 3.89
CA ARG A 17 -7.49 -46.40 3.50
C ARG A 17 -8.89 -46.59 4.05
N ARG A 18 -9.60 -45.46 4.23
CA ARG A 18 -11.06 -45.17 4.22
C ARG A 18 -11.45 -44.40 5.49
N ALA A 19 -12.30 -43.39 5.47
CA ALA A 19 -12.90 -42.54 4.45
C ALA A 19 -13.48 -41.34 5.24
N HIS A 20 -13.44 -40.12 4.71
CA HIS A 20 -14.18 -38.99 5.28
C HIS A 20 -15.37 -38.68 4.37
N PRO A 21 -16.60 -38.63 4.88
CA PRO A 21 -17.74 -38.14 4.12
C PRO A 21 -17.71 -36.61 4.03
N SER A 22 -17.84 -36.10 2.80
CA SER A 22 -18.05 -34.70 2.49
C SER A 22 -19.36 -34.16 3.09
N PRO A 23 -19.39 -32.93 3.63
CA PRO A 23 -20.64 -32.21 3.78
C PRO A 23 -21.05 -31.59 2.44
N ALA A 24 -22.21 -32.03 1.96
CA ALA A 24 -23.00 -31.35 0.96
C ALA A 24 -23.57 -30.05 1.55
N GLY A 25 -23.54 -28.97 0.79
CA GLY A 25 -24.08 -27.68 1.20
C GLY A 25 -23.82 -26.61 0.15
N VAL A 26 -24.48 -26.75 -1.00
CA VAL A 26 -24.66 -25.67 -1.99
C VAL A 26 -25.75 -24.74 -1.48
N PRO A 27 -25.52 -23.42 -1.45
CA PRO A 27 -26.60 -22.46 -1.62
C PRO A 27 -26.55 -21.81 -3.00
N ASP A 28 -27.76 -21.54 -3.45
CA ASP A 28 -28.19 -21.19 -4.79
C ASP A 28 -27.58 -19.92 -5.37
N VAL A 29 -27.57 -19.98 -6.70
CA VAL A 29 -27.42 -18.93 -7.68
C VAL A 29 -28.43 -17.80 -7.50
N ALA A 30 -27.92 -16.57 -7.58
CA ALA A 30 -28.53 -15.35 -8.13
C ALA A 30 -29.92 -14.89 -7.63
N GLN A 31 -29.93 -13.70 -7.01
CA GLN A 31 -31.01 -12.75 -7.22
C GLN A 31 -30.45 -11.33 -7.33
N ALA A 32 -30.41 -10.83 -8.57
CA ALA A 32 -30.21 -9.43 -8.88
C ALA A 32 -31.43 -8.60 -8.45
N PRO A 33 -31.26 -7.34 -8.00
CA PRO A 33 -32.39 -6.48 -7.66
C PRO A 33 -33.11 -5.99 -8.94
N PRO A 34 -34.46 -5.96 -8.96
CA PRO A 34 -35.22 -5.37 -10.05
C PRO A 34 -35.12 -3.84 -10.03
N GLY A 35 -35.01 -3.25 -11.22
CA GLY A 35 -34.92 -1.80 -11.44
C GLY A 35 -36.18 -1.01 -11.07
N PRO A 36 -36.09 0.33 -11.02
CA PRO A 36 -37.21 1.18 -10.63
C PRO A 36 -38.22 1.36 -11.78
N PRO A 37 -39.53 1.27 -11.55
CA PRO A 37 -40.51 1.70 -12.53
C PRO A 37 -40.64 3.22 -12.53
N SER A 38 -40.44 3.81 -13.71
CA SER A 38 -40.86 5.16 -14.06
C SER A 38 -42.38 5.28 -13.99
N LEU A 39 -42.88 6.18 -13.14
CA LEU A 39 -44.28 6.59 -13.13
C LEU A 39 -44.40 8.06 -13.50
N PHE A 40 -45.03 8.26 -14.65
CA PHE A 40 -45.42 9.53 -15.25
C PHE A 40 -46.84 9.90 -14.80
N ILE A 41 -47.02 11.20 -14.48
CA ILE A 41 -48.21 12.06 -14.69
C ILE A 41 -49.40 11.87 -13.71
N VAL A 42 -49.80 12.95 -13.03
CA VAL A 42 -51.02 13.77 -13.29
C VAL A 42 -51.16 14.80 -12.18
N ALA A 43 -51.30 16.06 -12.61
CA ALA A 43 -51.59 17.25 -11.82
C ALA A 43 -53.00 17.25 -11.22
N LEU A 44 -53.21 17.97 -10.12
CA LEU A 44 -54.46 18.71 -9.91
C LEU A 44 -54.30 19.85 -8.89
N LEU A 45 -54.97 20.95 -9.26
CA LEU A 45 -55.05 22.26 -8.65
C LEU A 45 -55.51 22.23 -7.17
N GLY A 46 -55.00 23.19 -6.41
CA GLY A 46 -55.55 23.60 -5.13
C GLY A 46 -55.23 25.07 -4.83
N SER A 47 -55.93 25.98 -5.50
CA SER A 47 -55.98 27.40 -5.16
C SER A 47 -56.87 27.61 -3.93
N SER A 48 -56.42 28.38 -2.93
CA SER A 48 -57.20 29.21 -1.99
C SER A 48 -56.23 29.77 -0.91
N LEU A 49 -55.86 31.05 -0.92
CA LEU A 49 -56.58 32.25 -0.44
C LEU A 49 -56.07 32.72 0.93
N LEU A 50 -55.64 33.98 0.96
CA LEU A 50 -55.74 34.96 2.05
C LEU A 50 -54.90 34.75 3.32
N GLY A 51 -53.82 35.53 3.39
CA GLY A 51 -53.16 35.91 4.64
C GLY A 51 -52.57 37.31 4.53
N CYS A 52 -53.37 38.32 4.84
CA CYS A 52 -52.93 39.69 5.04
C CYS A 52 -51.96 39.74 6.24
N GLY A 53 -50.67 39.92 5.97
CA GLY A 53 -49.68 40.31 6.96
C GLY A 53 -49.07 41.65 6.54
N LEU A 54 -49.67 42.74 7.01
CA LEU A 54 -49.07 44.07 7.04
C LEU A 54 -47.85 44.00 7.98
N GLY A 55 -46.71 43.54 7.46
CA GLY A 55 -45.41 43.64 8.10
C GLY A 55 -44.68 44.79 7.43
N GLY A 56 -44.78 45.99 8.01
CA GLY A 56 -43.99 47.12 7.57
C GLY A 56 -42.52 46.72 7.50
N ALA A 57 -41.89 46.92 6.36
CA ALA A 57 -40.46 46.78 6.23
C ALA A 57 -39.83 47.80 7.19
N ALA A 58 -39.33 47.32 8.34
CA ALA A 58 -38.42 48.08 9.16
C ALA A 58 -37.18 48.30 8.29
N SER A 59 -37.08 49.48 7.66
CA SER A 59 -35.86 49.90 6.99
C SER A 59 -34.88 50.29 8.10
N PHE A 60 -34.09 49.32 8.55
CA PHE A 60 -32.91 49.62 9.31
C PHE A 60 -31.94 50.34 8.35
N PRO A 61 -31.49 51.57 8.66
CA PRO A 61 -30.43 52.21 7.89
C PRO A 61 -29.13 51.44 8.13
N ALA A 62 -28.92 50.36 7.37
CA ALA A 62 -27.76 49.49 7.46
C ALA A 62 -26.63 49.94 6.51
N ALA A 63 -26.41 51.24 6.42
CA ALA A 63 -25.28 51.81 5.70
C ALA A 63 -24.76 53.01 6.49
N SER A 64 -23.96 52.74 7.50
CA SER A 64 -22.93 53.69 7.90
C SER A 64 -22.02 53.83 6.67
N GLU A 65 -22.04 54.98 6.02
CA GLU A 65 -21.10 55.31 4.94
C GLU A 65 -19.69 55.05 5.45
N LEU A 66 -19.09 53.94 5.00
CA LEU A 66 -17.68 53.71 5.19
C LEU A 66 -16.96 54.73 4.31
N PRO A 67 -15.94 55.44 4.81
CA PRO A 67 -15.17 56.36 3.98
C PRO A 67 -14.74 55.66 2.68
N GLU A 68 -15.15 56.21 1.53
CA GLU A 68 -14.75 55.72 0.19
C GLU A 68 -13.26 55.88 -0.09
N GLU A 69 -12.55 56.54 0.83
CA GLU A 69 -11.10 56.65 0.79
C GLU A 69 -10.49 55.25 0.92
N ARG A 70 -9.84 54.80 -0.16
CA ARG A 70 -9.12 53.52 -0.22
C ARG A 70 -8.15 53.49 0.96
N ARG A 71 -8.46 52.69 1.99
CA ARG A 71 -7.56 52.44 3.13
C ARG A 71 -6.20 52.09 2.54
N ARG A 72 -5.21 52.95 2.76
CA ARG A 72 -3.82 52.60 2.48
C ARG A 72 -3.40 51.71 3.64
N PRO A 73 -3.12 50.41 3.42
CA PRO A 73 -2.57 49.60 4.49
C PRO A 73 -1.31 50.30 4.96
N ASP A 74 -1.15 50.42 6.28
CA ASP A 74 0.12 50.85 6.86
C ASP A 74 1.22 50.01 6.22
N GLY A 75 2.20 50.67 5.61
CA GLY A 75 3.22 50.00 4.82
C GLY A 75 3.91 48.94 5.66
N VAL A 76 3.60 47.66 5.39
CA VAL A 76 4.32 46.55 5.98
C VAL A 76 5.70 46.56 5.32
N ALA A 77 6.70 47.07 6.04
CA ALA A 77 8.08 46.89 5.66
C ALA A 77 8.40 45.39 5.81
N ILE A 78 8.29 44.66 4.71
CA ILE A 78 8.77 43.28 4.66
C ILE A 78 10.30 43.36 4.70
N ASP A 79 10.90 42.92 5.80
CA ASP A 79 12.34 42.75 5.90
C ASP A 79 12.78 41.70 4.87
N PRO A 80 13.58 42.09 3.85
CA PRO A 80 14.01 41.17 2.81
C PRO A 80 15.06 40.15 3.27
N ALA A 81 15.54 40.20 4.52
CA ALA A 81 16.80 39.58 4.92
C ALA A 81 16.71 38.26 5.72
N SER A 82 15.68 37.45 5.57
CA SER A 82 15.73 36.07 6.09
C SER A 82 15.07 35.10 5.12
N ALA A 83 15.87 34.58 4.19
CA ALA A 83 15.48 33.38 3.47
C ALA A 83 15.12 32.30 4.51
N PRO A 84 13.95 31.66 4.40
CA PRO A 84 13.55 30.64 5.36
C PRO A 84 14.61 29.52 5.39
N PRO A 85 14.89 28.94 6.56
CA PRO A 85 15.86 27.88 6.67
C PRO A 85 15.48 26.71 5.76
N ARG A 86 16.48 25.97 5.27
CA ARG A 86 16.26 24.84 4.37
C ARG A 86 15.31 23.84 5.05
N PRO A 87 14.28 23.33 4.35
CA PRO A 87 13.38 22.35 4.92
C PRO A 87 14.11 21.08 5.36
N VAL A 88 13.96 20.72 6.64
CA VAL A 88 14.48 19.49 7.26
C VAL A 88 13.33 18.52 7.52
N ASN A 89 13.65 17.23 7.70
CA ASN A 89 12.63 16.20 7.94
C ASN A 89 12.22 16.14 9.41
N GLU A 90 13.13 16.49 10.31
CA GLU A 90 12.94 16.49 11.76
C GLU A 90 13.70 17.67 12.36
N ALA A 91 13.29 18.10 13.56
CA ALA A 91 14.00 19.06 14.38
C ALA A 91 13.67 18.83 15.87
N ASP A 92 14.62 19.10 16.76
CA ASP A 92 14.37 19.11 18.20
C ASP A 92 13.55 20.35 18.60
N ALA A 93 12.75 20.27 19.66
CA ALA A 93 12.00 21.41 20.19
C ALA A 93 12.92 22.59 20.62
N ARG A 94 14.22 22.33 20.82
CA ARG A 94 15.26 23.31 21.13
C ARG A 94 15.83 24.00 19.89
N ASP A 95 15.58 23.47 18.70
CA ASP A 95 16.14 23.96 17.43
C ASP A 95 15.37 25.19 16.93
N GLY A 96 15.53 26.33 17.62
CA GLY A 96 15.15 27.68 17.14
C GLY A 96 13.93 27.76 16.20
N VAL A 97 14.12 28.40 15.04
CA VAL A 97 13.13 28.41 13.95
C VAL A 97 13.59 27.45 12.87
N VAL A 98 12.81 26.41 12.63
CA VAL A 98 13.04 25.41 11.57
C VAL A 98 11.90 25.41 10.57
N THR A 99 12.20 25.01 9.34
CA THR A 99 11.17 24.69 8.36
C THR A 99 11.10 23.18 8.24
N LEU A 100 9.96 22.58 8.60
CA LEU A 100 9.75 21.15 8.43
C LEU A 100 9.24 20.84 7.03
N ARG A 101 9.72 19.74 6.47
CA ARG A 101 9.22 19.24 5.20
C ARG A 101 7.87 18.59 5.40
N THR A 102 6.92 18.89 4.52
CA THR A 102 5.61 18.21 4.52
C THR A 102 5.81 16.69 4.35
N PRO A 103 5.28 15.86 5.26
CA PRO A 103 5.34 14.41 5.13
C PRO A 103 4.55 13.97 3.90
N LEU A 104 5.01 12.91 3.23
CA LEU A 104 4.27 12.36 2.10
C LEU A 104 3.02 11.63 2.62
N GLY A 105 1.93 11.74 1.86
CA GLY A 105 0.70 11.04 2.16
C GLY A 105 0.85 9.54 1.95
N ILE A 106 0.21 8.73 2.80
CA ILE A 106 0.31 7.27 2.72
C ILE A 106 -0.26 6.69 1.41
N GLY A 107 -1.22 7.39 0.78
CA GLY A 107 -1.75 7.00 -0.53
C GLY A 107 -0.65 6.84 -1.58
N LEU A 108 0.35 7.73 -1.59
CA LEU A 108 1.49 7.63 -2.52
C LEU A 108 2.33 6.37 -2.29
N ALA A 109 2.38 5.86 -1.06
CA ALA A 109 3.11 4.64 -0.73
C ALA A 109 2.34 3.41 -1.24
N LEU A 110 1.01 3.43 -1.11
CA LEU A 110 0.12 2.39 -1.64
C LEU A 110 0.13 2.36 -3.17
N ASP A 111 0.13 3.53 -3.81
CA ASP A 111 0.24 3.64 -5.27
C ASP A 111 1.51 2.98 -5.80
N VAL A 112 2.65 3.13 -5.11
CA VAL A 112 3.92 2.47 -5.48
C VAL A 112 3.81 0.95 -5.37
N VAL A 113 3.14 0.42 -4.34
CA VAL A 113 2.93 -1.02 -4.20
C VAL A 113 2.01 -1.55 -5.31
N ALA A 114 0.93 -0.83 -5.62
CA ALA A 114 0.03 -1.19 -6.72
C ALA A 114 0.77 -1.18 -8.06
N GLU A 115 1.52 -0.13 -8.34
CA GLU A 115 2.31 -0.01 -9.57
C GLU A 115 3.37 -1.12 -9.66
N PHE A 116 4.04 -1.44 -8.55
CA PHE A 116 5.01 -2.54 -8.48
C PHE A 116 4.41 -3.87 -8.96
N PHE A 117 3.26 -4.29 -8.41
CA PHE A 117 2.62 -5.53 -8.84
C PHE A 117 2.09 -5.47 -10.26
N GLN A 118 1.65 -4.30 -10.72
CA GLN A 118 1.28 -4.09 -12.12
C GLN A 118 2.48 -4.32 -13.05
N ARG A 119 3.66 -3.75 -12.74
CA ARG A 119 4.88 -3.94 -13.55
C ARG A 119 5.39 -5.38 -13.48
N VAL A 120 5.30 -6.03 -12.33
CA VAL A 120 5.65 -7.46 -12.18
C VAL A 120 4.75 -8.34 -13.04
N THR A 121 3.44 -8.11 -13.03
CA THR A 121 2.47 -8.89 -13.82
C THR A 121 2.63 -8.64 -15.32
N ALA A 122 3.02 -7.42 -15.71
CA ALA A 122 3.34 -7.06 -17.08
C ALA A 122 4.75 -7.51 -17.53
N GLU A 123 5.56 -8.05 -16.62
CA GLU A 123 6.97 -8.43 -16.86
C GLU A 123 7.83 -7.28 -17.42
N ASP A 124 7.48 -6.03 -17.06
CA ASP A 124 8.13 -4.82 -17.53
C ASP A 124 9.30 -4.44 -16.61
N SER A 125 10.48 -4.98 -16.91
CA SER A 125 11.70 -4.73 -16.12
C SER A 125 12.16 -3.28 -16.15
N GLU A 126 11.97 -2.59 -17.27
CA GLU A 126 12.40 -1.20 -17.43
C GLU A 126 11.58 -0.29 -16.52
N ALA A 127 10.25 -0.36 -16.60
CA ALA A 127 9.40 0.45 -15.74
C ALA A 127 9.48 0.03 -14.26
N LEU A 128 9.65 -1.27 -13.98
CA LEU A 128 9.90 -1.73 -12.61
C LEU A 128 11.15 -1.06 -12.03
N SER A 129 12.22 -0.92 -12.83
CA SER A 129 13.46 -0.27 -12.39
C SER A 129 13.28 1.21 -12.03
N GLU A 130 12.29 1.91 -12.60
CA GLU A 130 12.00 3.31 -12.29
C GLU A 130 11.39 3.50 -10.88
N LEU A 131 10.73 2.46 -10.36
CA LEU A 131 10.16 2.40 -9.02
C LEU A 131 11.22 2.11 -7.95
N LEU A 132 12.35 1.54 -8.34
CA LEU A 132 13.45 1.19 -7.45
C LEU A 132 14.37 2.40 -7.22
N THR A 133 14.94 2.50 -6.02
CA THR A 133 16.12 3.35 -5.81
C THR A 133 17.33 2.72 -6.52
N ARG A 134 18.36 3.54 -6.78
CA ARG A 134 19.59 3.08 -7.45
C ARG A 134 20.29 1.94 -6.70
N ASP A 135 20.17 1.94 -5.38
CA ASP A 135 20.77 1.02 -4.43
C ASP A 135 19.76 -0.01 -3.89
N ALA A 136 18.64 -0.22 -4.58
CA ALA A 136 17.59 -1.11 -4.10
C ALA A 136 18.05 -2.57 -3.99
N LEU A 137 17.72 -3.24 -2.88
CA LEU A 137 18.18 -4.61 -2.58
C LEU A 137 17.00 -5.59 -2.44
N ALA A 138 17.20 -6.82 -2.91
CA ALA A 138 16.28 -7.93 -2.66
C ALA A 138 16.82 -8.85 -1.56
N ILE A 139 16.07 -8.97 -0.46
CA ILE A 139 16.40 -9.75 0.73
C ILE A 139 15.66 -11.08 0.67
N GLN A 140 16.40 -12.18 0.84
CA GLN A 140 15.86 -13.54 0.81
C GLN A 140 16.00 -14.16 2.20
N THR A 141 14.93 -14.74 2.72
CA THR A 141 14.86 -15.33 4.08
C THR A 141 15.40 -16.75 4.16
N GLY A 142 15.46 -17.49 3.03
CA GLY A 142 15.79 -18.92 3.01
C GLY A 142 17.26 -19.27 2.71
N SER A 143 18.11 -18.32 2.33
CA SER A 143 19.52 -18.60 2.03
C SER A 143 20.36 -18.47 3.29
N GLY A 144 20.56 -19.60 3.98
CA GLY A 144 21.50 -19.68 5.10
C GLY A 144 22.93 -19.33 4.67
N GLY A 145 23.34 -18.07 4.88
CA GLY A 145 24.75 -17.70 4.98
C GLY A 145 25.34 -16.85 3.84
N GLN A 146 25.75 -15.63 4.21
CA GLN A 146 26.90 -14.87 3.71
C GLN A 146 26.92 -14.33 2.26
N GLY A 147 25.77 -14.27 1.57
CA GLY A 147 25.66 -13.49 0.32
C GLY A 147 25.33 -12.03 0.59
N GLN A 148 26.00 -11.08 -0.06
CA GLN A 148 25.48 -9.72 -0.17
C GLN A 148 24.16 -9.77 -0.96
N PRO A 149 23.06 -9.18 -0.46
CA PRO A 149 21.78 -9.19 -1.16
C PRO A 149 21.95 -8.59 -2.57
N PRO A 150 21.38 -9.21 -3.61
CA PRO A 150 21.49 -8.70 -4.97
C PRO A 150 20.71 -7.39 -5.12
N SER A 151 21.05 -6.64 -6.17
CA SER A 151 20.21 -5.54 -6.63
C SER A 151 18.80 -6.05 -6.96
N ALA A 152 17.79 -5.35 -6.46
CA ALA A 152 16.40 -5.72 -6.66
C ALA A 152 16.00 -5.78 -8.15
N GLY A 153 16.52 -4.87 -8.98
CA GLY A 153 16.24 -4.85 -10.42
C GLY A 153 16.77 -6.11 -11.12
N LEU A 154 18.06 -6.42 -10.92
CA LEU A 154 18.68 -7.63 -11.48
C LEU A 154 18.01 -8.92 -10.97
N TRP A 155 17.58 -8.93 -9.72
CA TRP A 155 16.86 -10.07 -9.15
C TRP A 155 15.52 -10.30 -9.84
N TRP A 156 14.75 -9.25 -10.11
CA TRP A 156 13.49 -9.36 -10.88
C TRP A 156 13.72 -9.72 -12.35
N GLU A 157 14.71 -9.13 -13.01
CA GLU A 157 15.08 -9.51 -14.38
C GLU A 157 15.40 -11.01 -14.50
N GLN A 158 16.11 -11.57 -13.50
CA GLN A 158 16.38 -13.01 -13.46
C GLN A 158 15.11 -13.84 -13.26
N ARG A 159 14.13 -13.35 -12.49
CA ARG A 159 12.85 -14.03 -12.29
C ARG A 159 11.98 -14.00 -13.54
N PHE A 160 11.88 -12.87 -14.24
CA PHE A 160 11.14 -12.76 -15.50
C PHE A 160 11.66 -13.71 -16.59
N ARG A 161 12.94 -14.09 -16.55
CA ARG A 161 13.50 -15.09 -17.47
C ARG A 161 13.12 -16.53 -17.14
N ARG A 162 12.67 -16.80 -15.91
CA ARG A 162 12.48 -18.16 -15.36
C ARG A 162 11.02 -18.48 -15.03
N LEU A 163 10.20 -17.46 -14.82
CA LEU A 163 8.83 -17.56 -14.33
C LEU A 163 7.92 -16.71 -15.22
N GLU A 164 6.70 -17.19 -15.43
CA GLU A 164 5.70 -16.53 -16.27
C GLU A 164 4.68 -15.79 -15.37
N TYR A 165 4.98 -14.54 -15.02
CA TYR A 165 4.13 -13.68 -14.20
C TYR A 165 2.89 -13.21 -14.93
N GLY A 166 2.88 -13.23 -16.27
CA GLY A 166 1.68 -12.98 -17.07
C GLY A 166 0.49 -13.89 -16.69
N LYS A 167 0.74 -15.05 -16.04
CA LYS A 167 -0.31 -15.92 -15.49
C LYS A 167 -1.10 -15.31 -14.33
N LEU A 168 -0.55 -14.28 -13.67
CA LEU A 168 -1.24 -13.51 -12.63
C LEU A 168 -2.15 -12.42 -13.20
N ALA A 169 -2.11 -12.17 -14.51
CA ALA A 169 -2.94 -11.14 -15.12
C ALA A 169 -4.43 -11.46 -14.94
N GLY A 170 -5.14 -10.55 -14.27
CA GLY A 170 -6.57 -10.71 -13.93
C GLY A 170 -6.85 -11.41 -12.61
N GLU A 171 -5.82 -11.97 -11.95
CA GLU A 171 -5.95 -12.55 -10.61
C GLU A 171 -5.66 -11.50 -9.53
N PRO A 172 -6.41 -11.49 -8.41
CA PRO A 172 -6.08 -10.62 -7.29
C PRO A 172 -4.79 -11.11 -6.61
N VAL A 173 -3.67 -10.43 -6.86
CA VAL A 173 -2.36 -10.77 -6.26
C VAL A 173 -2.35 -10.52 -4.75
N TYR A 174 -2.92 -9.41 -4.32
CA TYR A 174 -3.09 -9.03 -2.91
C TYR A 174 -4.40 -8.26 -2.72
N ARG A 175 -4.76 -7.99 -1.45
CA ARG A 175 -5.91 -7.14 -1.10
C ARG A 175 -5.44 -5.92 -0.34
N GLU A 176 -5.84 -4.73 -0.80
CA GLU A 176 -5.44 -3.47 -0.15
C GLU A 176 -5.86 -3.41 1.33
N SER A 177 -7.01 -3.99 1.68
CA SER A 177 -7.50 -4.04 3.07
C SER A 177 -6.65 -4.90 4.02
N GLU A 178 -5.79 -5.77 3.47
CA GLU A 178 -4.91 -6.66 4.24
C GLU A 178 -3.49 -6.11 4.37
N LEU A 179 -3.19 -4.98 3.72
CA LEU A 179 -1.89 -4.33 3.81
C LEU A 179 -1.64 -3.83 5.22
N GLN A 180 -0.43 -4.07 5.72
CA GLN A 180 0.01 -3.53 7.01
C GLN A 180 1.09 -2.49 6.74
N ILE A 181 0.89 -1.31 7.29
CA ILE A 181 1.71 -0.13 7.04
C ILE A 181 2.39 0.22 8.36
N PHE A 182 3.71 0.37 8.30
CA PHE A 182 4.52 0.75 9.45
C PHE A 182 5.38 1.94 9.06
N ARG A 183 5.39 2.98 9.89
CA ARG A 183 6.39 4.05 9.77
C ARG A 183 7.68 3.61 10.44
N ALA A 184 8.81 4.17 10.01
CA ALA A 184 10.11 3.85 10.61
C ALA A 184 10.10 3.99 12.15
N GLU A 185 9.47 5.05 12.66
CA GLU A 185 9.29 5.30 14.10
C GLU A 185 8.59 4.13 14.84
N ASP A 186 7.55 3.55 14.25
CA ASP A 186 6.79 2.44 14.83
C ASP A 186 7.60 1.14 14.83
N VAL A 187 8.37 0.92 13.75
CA VAL A 187 9.22 -0.26 13.60
C VAL A 187 10.41 -0.23 14.54
N LEU A 188 11.02 0.95 14.74
CA LEU A 188 12.11 1.17 15.68
C LEU A 188 11.66 0.91 17.13
N ALA A 189 10.42 1.31 17.47
CA ALA A 189 9.85 1.09 18.79
C ALA A 189 9.51 -0.39 19.08
N THR A 190 9.08 -1.14 18.06
CA THR A 190 8.82 -2.58 18.17
C THR A 190 9.03 -3.27 16.82
N PRO A 191 10.12 -4.04 16.64
CA PRO A 191 10.36 -4.76 15.39
C PRO A 191 9.24 -5.78 15.11
N GLN A 192 8.37 -5.45 14.15
CA GLN A 192 7.17 -6.25 13.82
C GLN A 192 7.49 -7.50 12.95
N HIS A 193 8.71 -7.59 12.41
CA HIS A 193 9.12 -8.72 11.57
C HIS A 193 10.63 -8.98 11.74
N PRO A 194 11.08 -10.24 11.92
CA PRO A 194 12.47 -10.59 12.24
C PRO A 194 13.47 -10.22 11.15
N ALA A 195 12.99 -9.99 9.92
CA ALA A 195 13.83 -9.58 8.81
C ALA A 195 13.85 -8.06 8.55
N ILE A 196 13.07 -7.28 9.31
CA ILE A 196 13.24 -5.83 9.32
C ILE A 196 14.38 -5.50 10.29
N GLN A 197 15.49 -5.02 9.75
CA GLN A 197 16.64 -4.53 10.51
C GLN A 197 16.46 -3.03 10.74
N PRO A 198 16.08 -2.60 11.96
CA PRO A 198 15.73 -1.20 12.22
C PRO A 198 16.90 -0.25 11.97
N GLU A 199 18.14 -0.73 12.08
CA GLU A 199 19.37 0.04 11.85
C GLU A 199 19.53 0.52 10.39
N THR A 200 18.71 -0.01 9.49
CA THR A 200 18.77 0.29 8.06
C THR A 200 17.63 1.18 7.57
N LEU A 201 16.69 1.51 8.47
CA LEU A 201 15.58 2.42 8.23
C LEU A 201 16.04 3.87 8.47
N ASP A 202 15.63 4.76 7.58
CA ASP A 202 15.61 6.20 7.81
C ASP A 202 14.28 6.58 8.48
N ASP A 203 14.25 7.62 9.31
CA ASP A 203 13.07 8.06 10.07
C ASP A 203 11.86 8.41 9.18
N GLN A 204 12.10 8.65 7.88
CA GLN A 204 11.05 8.94 6.90
C GLN A 204 10.66 7.75 6.01
N ASP A 205 11.26 6.58 6.25
CA ASP A 205 10.93 5.38 5.50
C ASP A 205 9.57 4.81 5.94
N VAL A 206 8.86 4.23 4.97
CA VAL A 206 7.60 3.52 5.18
C VAL A 206 7.82 2.06 4.82
N VAL A 207 7.43 1.16 5.71
CA VAL A 207 7.46 -0.28 5.47
C VAL A 207 6.04 -0.76 5.24
N ILE A 208 5.82 -1.43 4.10
CA ILE A 208 4.52 -2.02 3.78
C ILE A 208 4.69 -3.53 3.67
N ARG A 209 3.94 -4.25 4.49
CA ARG A 209 3.80 -5.69 4.39
C ARG A 209 2.59 -6.01 3.52
N VAL A 210 2.82 -6.83 2.50
CA VAL A 210 1.86 -7.24 1.49
C VAL A 210 1.63 -8.75 1.60
N PRO A 211 0.54 -9.18 2.26
CA PRO A 211 0.09 -10.56 2.19
C PRO A 211 -0.31 -10.91 0.75
N ILE A 212 0.25 -12.00 0.21
CA ILE A 212 -0.03 -12.43 -1.16
C ILE A 212 -1.19 -13.42 -1.15
N THR A 213 -2.29 -13.04 -1.79
CA THR A 213 -3.47 -13.91 -1.94
C THR A 213 -3.23 -15.00 -2.97
N THR A 214 -2.56 -14.66 -4.08
CA THR A 214 -2.34 -15.56 -5.22
C THR A 214 -0.85 -15.77 -5.48
N ALA A 215 -0.23 -16.65 -4.68
CA ALA A 215 1.20 -16.95 -4.78
C ALA A 215 1.56 -18.01 -5.82
N ARG A 216 0.59 -18.82 -6.24
CA ARG A 216 0.76 -19.98 -7.14
C ARG A 216 -0.38 -20.07 -8.15
N ILE A 217 -0.04 -20.34 -9.40
CA ILE A 217 -1.00 -20.66 -10.46
C ILE A 217 -0.71 -22.08 -10.95
N ALA A 218 -1.70 -22.97 -10.83
CA ALA A 218 -1.55 -24.40 -11.08
C ALA A 218 -0.37 -25.01 -10.30
N ALA A 219 0.68 -25.48 -10.98
CA ALA A 219 1.87 -26.05 -10.36
C ALA A 219 2.95 -24.99 -10.07
N ASP A 220 2.88 -23.82 -10.68
CA ASP A 220 3.95 -22.83 -10.71
C ASP A 220 3.83 -21.86 -9.53
N ARG A 221 4.80 -21.90 -8.61
CA ARG A 221 4.91 -20.89 -7.55
C ARG A 221 5.57 -19.64 -8.15
N LEU A 222 4.83 -18.55 -8.23
CA LEU A 222 5.29 -17.30 -8.85
C LEU A 222 5.77 -16.30 -7.80
N LEU A 223 5.15 -16.28 -6.63
CA LEU A 223 5.47 -15.40 -5.51
C LEU A 223 5.61 -16.18 -4.19
N GLY A 224 6.27 -15.56 -3.22
CA GLY A 224 6.19 -15.91 -1.80
C GLY A 224 4.81 -15.61 -1.24
N ASP A 225 4.55 -16.07 -0.02
CA ASP A 225 3.25 -15.85 0.63
C ASP A 225 3.11 -14.41 1.16
N GLU A 226 4.24 -13.71 1.25
CA GLU A 226 4.35 -12.34 1.72
C GLU A 226 5.50 -11.63 1.01
N ILE A 227 5.26 -10.35 0.67
CA ILE A 227 6.31 -9.42 0.25
C ILE A 227 6.31 -8.25 1.24
N VAL A 228 7.49 -7.88 1.73
CA VAL A 228 7.69 -6.65 2.52
C VAL A 228 8.46 -5.65 1.66
N VAL A 229 7.93 -4.44 1.56
CA VAL A 229 8.47 -3.36 0.73
C VAL A 229 8.89 -2.21 1.64
N TRP A 230 10.14 -1.75 1.50
CA TRP A 230 10.64 -0.55 2.15
C TRP A 230 10.65 0.58 1.16
N LEU A 231 9.93 1.64 1.49
CA LEU A 231 9.75 2.81 0.67
C LEU A 231 10.52 3.97 1.28
N ARG A 232 11.42 4.54 0.48
CA ARG A 232 12.18 5.74 0.81
C ARG A 232 11.65 6.92 0.03
N ARG A 233 11.62 8.08 0.68
CA ARG A 233 11.29 9.33 0.00
C ARG A 233 12.37 9.70 -1.00
N ASP A 234 11.98 9.87 -2.26
CA ASP A 234 12.81 10.45 -3.32
C ASP A 234 12.09 11.68 -3.89
N GLY A 235 12.44 12.86 -3.36
CA GLY A 235 11.80 14.12 -3.70
C GLY A 235 10.30 14.15 -3.31
N PRO A 236 9.37 14.26 -4.28
CA PRO A 236 7.93 14.30 -4.05
C PRO A 236 7.24 12.92 -4.05
N ARG A 237 7.99 11.82 -4.22
CA ARG A 237 7.43 10.46 -4.33
C ARG A 237 8.14 9.47 -3.41
N PHE A 238 7.56 8.28 -3.29
CA PHE A 238 8.24 7.12 -2.73
C PHE A 238 8.91 6.30 -3.81
N ARG A 239 10.00 5.63 -3.45
CA ARG A 239 10.68 4.61 -4.24
C ARG A 239 11.06 3.43 -3.36
N ILE A 240 11.10 2.25 -3.96
CA ILE A 240 11.43 1.00 -3.28
C ILE A 240 12.94 0.93 -3.08
N TYR A 241 13.37 0.92 -1.82
CA TYR A 241 14.78 0.76 -1.43
C TYR A 241 15.10 -0.68 -1.03
N ARG A 242 14.14 -1.43 -0.48
CA ARG A 242 14.33 -2.85 -0.18
C ARG A 242 13.06 -3.63 -0.46
N LEU A 243 13.27 -4.88 -0.85
CA LEU A 243 12.22 -5.89 -0.99
C LEU A 243 12.63 -7.10 -0.20
N LEU A 244 11.69 -7.69 0.52
CA LEU A 244 11.86 -8.99 1.12
C LEU A 244 10.74 -9.88 0.68
N GLU A 245 11.09 -11.10 0.29
CA GLU A 245 10.12 -12.12 -0.08
C GLU A 245 10.63 -13.48 0.40
N ASP A 246 9.76 -14.24 1.07
CA ASP A 246 10.03 -15.64 1.38
C ASP A 246 9.71 -16.53 0.19
N PHE A 247 10.56 -16.41 -0.85
CA PHE A 247 10.45 -17.19 -2.07
C PHE A 247 11.68 -18.09 -2.24
N GLN A 248 11.42 -19.36 -2.53
CA GLN A 248 12.44 -20.35 -2.84
C GLN A 248 12.04 -21.03 -4.17
N LEU A 249 12.95 -20.95 -5.15
CA LEU A 249 12.83 -21.71 -6.39
C LEU A 249 13.12 -23.18 -6.07
N GLN A 250 12.13 -24.05 -6.26
CA GLN A 250 12.27 -25.51 -6.13
C GLN A 250 12.93 -26.10 -7.38
#